data_AF-A0A2E8YX42-F1
#
_entry.id   AF-A0A2E8YX42-F1
#
_cell.length_a   1.000
_cell.length_b   1.000
_cell.length_c   1.000
_cell.angle_alpha   90.00
_cell.angle_beta   90.00
_cell.angle_gamma   90.00
#
_symmetry.space_group_name_H-M   'P 1'
#
loop_
_entity.id
_entity.type
_entity.pdbx_description
1 polymer ?
#
loop_
_entity_poly.entity_id
_entity_poly.type
_entity_poly.pdbx_seq_one_letter_code
_entity_poly.pdbx_strand_id
1 'polypeptide(L)'
;MITRTRHVYQSKLVDPDTEWTCRRLQILLGAVAVVVLAMAAGGVWSVVSMLTGSSSGDGAGSDAAQSAQDQLADKQLPDAPLEAAQPGNLSSGETGTLEIPAPMEVGEVGVATGFPRTPEGALAQLAAIDTTALTSASVRVAQEVITAWAAPGGPTAESWSGVQGLAALLESAGMSSDAQNTITIGAEPKMGFIKGTVRDDFVIPCIDFIITATTASGQPQQVAAADCQRMVWQDGRWVIGEGEEPAPAPSLWPGSQASFDAGYQWLEVPQS
;
A
#
# COMPACT_ATOMS: atom_id res chain seq x y z
N MET A 1 -64.35 -15.59 65.78
CA MET A 1 -64.10 -14.44 66.67
C MET A 1 -62.63 -14.09 66.59
N ILE A 2 -62.32 -13.02 65.86
CA ILE A 2 -60.97 -12.44 65.70
C ILE A 2 -61.12 -11.02 66.23
N THR A 3 -60.49 -10.70 67.35
CA THR A 3 -60.44 -9.33 67.87
C THR A 3 -58.98 -8.93 68.05
N ARG A 4 -58.64 -7.87 67.32
CA ARG A 4 -57.33 -7.30 67.05
C ARG A 4 -57.05 -6.25 68.11
N THR A 5 -55.95 -6.35 68.85
CA THR A 5 -55.50 -5.28 69.75
C THR A 5 -54.11 -4.82 69.29
N ARG A 6 -54.07 -3.60 68.72
CA ARG A 6 -52.86 -2.92 68.25
C ARG A 6 -52.09 -2.38 69.46
N HIS A 7 -50.84 -2.79 69.63
CA HIS A 7 -49.87 -2.01 70.41
C HIS A 7 -49.01 -1.17 69.47
N VAL A 8 -49.15 0.14 69.63
CA VAL A 8 -48.37 1.19 68.97
C VAL A 8 -47.00 1.24 69.63
N TYR A 9 -45.94 1.03 68.86
CA TYR A 9 -44.58 1.40 69.23
C TYR A 9 -44.17 2.57 68.31
N GLN A 10 -44.21 3.79 68.85
CA GLN A 10 -43.62 4.97 68.24
C GLN A 10 -42.27 5.24 68.91
N SER A 11 -41.21 5.33 68.12
CA SER A 11 -39.98 6.13 68.31
C SER A 11 -38.87 5.53 67.41
N LYS A 12 -38.09 6.25 66.62
CA LYS A 12 -37.84 7.69 66.44
C LYS A 12 -37.78 8.00 64.95
N LEU A 13 -38.38 9.11 64.53
CA LEU A 13 -38.08 9.74 63.24
C LEU A 13 -36.60 10.13 63.28
N VAL A 14 -35.79 9.53 62.40
CA VAL A 14 -34.44 10.00 62.13
C VAL A 14 -34.56 11.19 61.18
N ASP A 15 -33.92 12.26 61.64
CA ASP A 15 -33.77 13.60 61.11
C ASP A 15 -33.38 13.64 59.61
N PRO A 16 -34.06 14.44 58.75
CA PRO A 16 -33.71 14.60 57.34
C PRO A 16 -32.37 15.32 57.06
N ASP A 17 -31.62 15.76 58.06
CA ASP A 17 -30.41 16.58 57.89
C ASP A 17 -29.08 15.79 57.95
N THR A 18 -29.02 14.60 57.35
CA THR A 18 -27.70 13.98 57.01
C THR A 18 -27.39 14.13 55.52
N GLU A 19 -27.64 15.32 54.99
CA GLU A 19 -27.15 15.74 53.69
C GLU A 19 -25.62 15.61 53.66
N TRP A 20 -25.12 14.85 52.70
CA TRP A 20 -23.72 14.93 52.30
C TRP A 20 -23.47 16.36 51.81
N THR A 21 -22.99 17.21 52.71
CA THR A 21 -22.68 18.60 52.39
C THR A 21 -21.83 18.66 51.12
N CYS A 22 -22.18 19.56 50.21
CA CYS A 22 -21.46 19.82 48.96
C CYS A 22 -19.93 19.96 49.20
N ARG A 23 -19.55 20.44 50.39
CA ARG A 23 -18.17 20.52 50.89
C ARG A 23 -17.46 19.16 51.02
N ARG A 24 -18.13 18.08 51.46
CA ARG A 24 -17.54 16.72 51.51
C ARG A 24 -17.37 16.12 50.12
N LEU A 25 -18.31 16.38 49.20
CA LEU A 25 -18.18 15.97 47.80
C LEU A 25 -17.03 16.70 47.10
N GLN A 26 -16.86 18.01 47.36
CA GLN A 26 -15.75 18.80 46.86
C GLN A 26 -14.39 18.34 47.40
N ILE A 27 -14.31 17.95 48.68
CA ILE A 27 -13.08 17.40 49.27
C ILE A 27 -12.71 16.06 48.62
N LEU A 28 -13.69 15.17 48.38
CA LEU A 28 -13.45 13.89 47.72
C LEU A 28 -13.01 14.06 46.26
N LEU A 29 -13.67 14.95 45.50
CA LEU A 29 -13.27 15.26 44.12
C LEU A 29 -11.87 15.87 44.06
N GLY A 30 -11.54 16.77 44.99
CA GLY A 30 -10.20 17.33 45.11
C GLY A 30 -9.14 16.26 45.40
N ALA A 31 -9.42 15.33 46.32
CA ALA A 31 -8.51 14.23 46.63
C ALA A 31 -8.29 13.30 45.43
N VAL A 32 -9.36 12.96 44.70
CA VAL A 32 -9.26 12.13 43.47
C VAL A 32 -8.45 12.84 42.39
N ALA A 33 -8.67 14.15 42.18
CA ALA A 33 -7.90 14.92 41.19
C ALA A 33 -6.40 14.96 41.51
N VAL A 34 -6.04 15.09 42.79
CA VAL A 34 -4.64 15.05 43.25
C VAL A 34 -4.01 13.68 43.03
N VAL A 35 -4.74 12.58 43.29
CA VAL A 35 -4.26 11.22 43.03
C VAL A 35 -4.04 10.98 41.54
N VAL A 36 -4.97 11.42 40.68
CA VAL A 36 -4.83 11.31 39.21
C VAL A 36 -3.63 12.11 38.71
N LEU A 37 -3.43 13.33 39.23
CA LEU A 37 -2.25 14.15 38.87
C LEU A 37 -0.94 13.53 39.38
N ALA A 38 -0.92 12.92 40.55
CA ALA A 38 0.24 12.22 41.07
C ALA A 38 0.59 10.97 40.24
N MET A 39 -0.42 10.22 39.77
CA MET A 39 -0.23 9.09 38.85
C MET A 39 0.25 9.55 37.47
N ALA A 40 -0.26 10.65 36.94
CA ALA A 40 0.20 11.23 35.68
C ALA A 40 1.65 11.71 35.79
N ALA A 41 2.01 12.41 36.88
CA ALA A 41 3.39 12.84 37.13
C ALA A 41 4.35 11.65 37.31
N GLY A 42 3.94 10.59 38.04
CA GLY A 42 4.73 9.36 38.21
C GLY A 42 4.87 8.55 36.91
N GLY A 43 3.83 8.54 36.07
CA GLY A 43 3.85 7.91 34.75
C GLY A 43 4.79 8.64 33.79
N VAL A 44 4.70 9.97 33.71
CA VAL A 44 5.59 10.79 32.87
C VAL A 44 7.05 10.68 33.33
N TRP A 45 7.31 10.65 34.64
CA TRP A 45 8.68 10.48 35.16
C TRP A 45 9.27 9.10 34.86
N SER A 46 8.44 8.06 34.83
CA SER A 46 8.87 6.70 34.46
C SER A 46 9.19 6.55 32.97
N VAL A 47 8.50 7.30 32.09
CA VAL A 47 8.81 7.34 30.65
C VAL A 47 10.10 8.12 30.39
N VAL A 48 10.31 9.24 31.10
CA VAL A 48 11.55 10.04 30.96
C VAL A 48 12.78 9.30 31.51
N SER A 49 12.67 8.54 32.60
CA SER A 49 13.79 7.73 33.10
C SER A 49 14.11 6.52 32.21
N MET A 50 13.13 6.01 31.44
CA MET A 50 13.34 4.98 30.42
C MET A 50 13.99 5.53 29.13
N LEU A 51 13.76 6.81 28.82
CA LEU A 51 14.37 7.51 27.67
C LEU A 51 15.74 8.13 28.00
N THR A 52 16.06 8.36 29.27
CA THR A 52 17.35 8.94 29.73
C THR A 52 18.25 7.93 30.43
N GLY A 53 17.78 6.70 30.64
CA GLY A 53 18.55 5.57 31.12
C GLY A 53 19.49 5.06 30.03
N SER A 54 20.65 5.70 29.91
CA SER A 54 21.79 5.25 29.13
C SER A 54 22.18 3.81 29.51
N SER A 55 21.66 2.85 28.76
CA SER A 55 22.28 1.54 28.65
C SER A 55 23.25 1.61 27.48
N SER A 56 24.52 1.84 27.82
CA SER A 56 25.65 1.49 26.97
C SER A 56 25.64 -0.03 26.78
N GLY A 57 24.76 -0.50 25.90
CA GLY A 57 24.85 -1.80 25.27
C GLY A 57 25.39 -1.56 23.88
N ASP A 58 26.61 -2.03 23.62
CA ASP A 58 27.16 -2.21 22.28
C ASP A 58 26.28 -3.23 21.55
N GLY A 59 25.08 -2.80 21.15
CA GLY A 59 24.32 -3.41 20.10
C GLY A 59 24.99 -2.98 18.81
N ALA A 60 25.89 -3.82 18.31
CA ALA A 60 26.16 -3.90 16.89
C ALA A 60 24.87 -4.39 16.18
N GLY A 61 23.80 -3.61 16.29
CA GLY A 61 22.69 -3.63 15.37
C GLY A 61 23.19 -2.92 14.14
N SER A 62 23.34 -3.66 13.07
CA SER A 62 23.65 -3.13 11.77
C SER A 62 22.63 -2.05 11.40
N ASP A 63 23.00 -0.78 11.57
CA ASP A 63 22.88 0.15 10.45
C ASP A 63 23.79 -0.42 9.36
N ALA A 64 23.34 -1.52 8.73
CA ALA A 64 23.92 -1.99 7.50
C ALA A 64 23.76 -0.78 6.58
N ALA A 65 24.87 -0.17 6.17
CA ALA A 65 24.85 0.96 5.26
C ALA A 65 23.87 0.60 4.14
N GLN A 66 22.74 1.30 4.10
CA GLN A 66 21.64 1.00 3.19
C GLN A 66 22.22 0.90 1.78
N SER A 67 21.97 -0.22 1.09
CA SER A 67 22.58 -0.43 -0.21
C SER A 67 22.11 0.68 -1.16
N ALA A 68 22.91 1.00 -2.20
CA ALA A 68 22.50 2.00 -3.17
C ALA A 68 21.16 1.63 -3.87
N GLN A 69 20.85 0.33 -3.94
CA GLN A 69 19.58 -0.18 -4.47
C GLN A 69 18.41 0.14 -3.53
N ASP A 70 18.60 -0.06 -2.23
CA ASP A 70 17.58 0.25 -1.22
C ASP A 70 17.36 1.77 -1.11
N GLN A 71 18.43 2.57 -1.14
CA GLN A 71 18.29 4.03 -1.16
C GLN A 71 17.52 4.52 -2.39
N LEU A 72 17.70 3.88 -3.54
CA LEU A 72 16.95 4.20 -4.75
C LEU A 72 15.48 3.75 -4.64
N ALA A 73 15.23 2.57 -4.08
CA ALA A 73 13.88 2.04 -3.86
C ALA A 73 13.06 2.92 -2.92
N ASP A 74 13.65 3.34 -1.80
CA ASP A 74 12.98 4.11 -0.75
C ASP A 74 12.78 5.58 -1.09
N LYS A 75 13.41 6.08 -2.17
CA LYS A 75 13.26 7.47 -2.59
C LYS A 75 11.78 7.76 -2.86
N GLN A 76 11.18 8.63 -2.06
CA GLN A 76 9.76 8.95 -2.18
C GLN A 76 9.44 9.65 -3.50
N LEU A 77 8.29 9.29 -4.07
CA LEU A 77 7.68 9.95 -5.22
C LEU A 77 6.55 10.87 -4.73
N PRO A 78 6.08 11.83 -5.54
CA PRO A 78 4.95 12.67 -5.15
C PRO A 78 3.71 11.83 -4.85
N ASP A 79 3.02 12.15 -3.76
CA ASP A 79 1.73 11.54 -3.45
C ASP A 79 0.64 12.02 -4.41
N ALA A 80 -0.33 11.16 -4.72
CA ALA A 80 -1.51 11.51 -5.48
C ALA A 80 -2.79 11.04 -4.76
N PRO A 81 -3.86 11.86 -4.76
CA PRO A 81 -5.15 11.42 -4.25
C PRO A 81 -5.77 10.36 -5.18
N LEU A 82 -6.59 9.46 -4.63
CA LEU A 82 -7.22 8.38 -5.40
C LEU A 82 -8.07 8.88 -6.57
N GLU A 83 -8.68 10.06 -6.44
CA GLU A 83 -9.47 10.66 -7.50
C GLU A 83 -8.63 11.05 -8.72
N ALA A 84 -7.32 11.25 -8.57
CA ALA A 84 -6.42 11.56 -9.68
C ALA A 84 -6.19 10.35 -10.61
N ALA A 85 -6.46 9.13 -10.13
CA ALA A 85 -6.42 7.92 -10.94
C ALA A 85 -7.70 7.71 -11.78
N GLN A 86 -8.76 8.48 -11.54
CA GLN A 86 -10.02 8.35 -12.27
C GLN A 86 -9.94 9.05 -13.64
N PRO A 87 -10.74 8.63 -14.64
CA PRO A 87 -10.88 9.36 -15.90
C PRO A 87 -11.14 10.85 -15.66
N GLY A 88 -10.29 11.70 -16.23
CA GLY A 88 -10.27 13.12 -15.91
C GLY A 88 -9.89 14.03 -17.08
N ASN A 89 -9.64 15.30 -16.76
CA ASN A 89 -9.24 16.30 -17.75
C ASN A 89 -7.87 15.95 -18.35
N LEU A 90 -7.83 15.86 -19.68
CA LEU A 90 -6.59 15.70 -20.42
C LEU A 90 -5.84 17.03 -20.51
N SER A 91 -4.53 16.97 -20.49
CA SER A 91 -3.68 18.12 -20.76
C SER A 91 -3.46 18.32 -22.26
N SER A 92 -3.30 19.58 -22.67
CA SER A 92 -2.78 19.95 -23.98
C SER A 92 -1.27 20.23 -23.96
N GLY A 93 -0.61 19.97 -22.83
CA GLY A 93 0.84 20.03 -22.70
C GLY A 93 1.52 18.84 -23.37
N GLU A 94 2.84 18.85 -23.35
CA GLU A 94 3.67 17.80 -23.95
C GLU A 94 4.51 17.11 -22.87
N THR A 95 4.74 15.81 -23.05
CA THR A 95 5.72 15.02 -22.31
C THR A 95 6.57 14.23 -23.31
N GLY A 96 7.65 13.62 -22.84
CA GLY A 96 8.50 12.75 -23.65
C GLY A 96 7.85 11.40 -23.97
N THR A 97 8.59 10.59 -24.72
CA THR A 97 8.25 9.20 -25.04
C THR A 97 9.38 8.29 -24.56
N LEU A 98 9.02 7.11 -24.04
CA LEU A 98 9.90 5.98 -23.79
C LEU A 98 9.59 4.87 -24.80
N GLU A 99 10.62 4.49 -25.56
CA GLU A 99 10.52 3.37 -26.49
C GLU A 99 10.59 2.05 -25.73
N ILE A 100 9.58 1.22 -25.88
CA ILE A 100 9.46 -0.08 -25.24
C ILE A 100 9.86 -1.17 -26.24
N PRO A 101 10.94 -1.92 -25.99
CA PRO A 101 11.35 -2.99 -26.89
C PRO A 101 10.28 -4.07 -27.00
N ALA A 102 10.16 -4.67 -28.19
CA ALA A 102 9.28 -5.81 -28.40
C ALA A 102 9.81 -7.06 -27.67
N PRO A 103 8.93 -7.95 -27.17
CA PRO A 103 9.37 -9.21 -26.57
C PRO A 103 9.95 -10.14 -27.64
N MET A 104 10.95 -10.94 -27.25
CA MET A 104 11.57 -11.93 -28.13
C MET A 104 10.97 -13.32 -27.96
N GLU A 105 10.37 -13.61 -26.81
CA GLU A 105 9.80 -14.92 -26.48
C GLU A 105 8.68 -14.81 -25.43
N VAL A 106 8.05 -15.95 -25.13
CA VAL A 106 7.07 -16.11 -24.05
C VAL A 106 7.69 -17.01 -22.99
N GLY A 107 7.82 -16.48 -21.78
CA GLY A 107 8.39 -17.17 -20.64
C GLY A 107 7.36 -17.92 -19.80
N GLU A 108 7.75 -18.22 -18.56
CA GLU A 108 6.93 -18.96 -17.61
C GLU A 108 5.61 -18.23 -17.31
N VAL A 109 4.55 -19.01 -17.12
CA VAL A 109 3.20 -18.50 -16.82
C VAL A 109 2.65 -17.57 -17.93
N GLY A 110 3.22 -17.64 -19.14
CA GLY A 110 2.74 -16.89 -20.30
C GLY A 110 3.22 -15.43 -20.36
N VAL A 111 4.12 -15.01 -19.47
CA VAL A 111 4.66 -13.65 -19.45
C VAL A 111 5.60 -13.43 -20.65
N ALA A 112 5.36 -12.38 -21.42
CA ALA A 112 6.26 -12.00 -22.51
C ALA A 112 7.65 -11.61 -21.95
N THR A 113 8.73 -12.01 -22.63
CA THR A 113 10.11 -11.82 -22.13
C THR A 113 11.15 -11.77 -23.25
N GLY A 114 12.43 -11.86 -22.89
CA GLY A 114 13.57 -11.72 -23.78
C GLY A 114 13.93 -10.27 -24.09
N PHE A 115 13.47 -9.33 -23.27
CA PHE A 115 13.80 -7.91 -23.43
C PHE A 115 15.30 -7.65 -23.20
N PRO A 116 15.90 -6.66 -23.88
CA PRO A 116 17.32 -6.37 -23.76
C PRO A 116 17.70 -5.89 -22.36
N ARG A 117 18.98 -6.05 -21.99
CA ARG A 117 19.56 -5.54 -20.73
C ARG A 117 19.72 -4.01 -20.78
N THR A 118 18.61 -3.30 -20.79
CA THR A 118 18.51 -1.83 -20.70
C THR A 118 17.41 -1.44 -19.72
N PRO A 119 17.38 -0.18 -19.24
CA PRO A 119 16.28 0.31 -18.42
C PRO A 119 14.90 0.15 -19.07
N GLU A 120 14.81 0.39 -20.37
CA GLU A 120 13.59 0.23 -21.15
C GLU A 120 13.18 -1.24 -21.26
N GLY A 121 14.15 -2.16 -21.37
CA GLY A 121 13.87 -3.59 -21.31
C GLY A 121 13.37 -4.06 -19.93
N ALA A 122 13.88 -3.45 -18.85
CA ALA A 122 13.37 -3.69 -17.50
C ALA A 122 11.92 -3.20 -17.33
N LEU A 123 11.62 -1.99 -17.83
CA LEU A 123 10.27 -1.42 -17.87
C LEU A 123 9.32 -2.29 -18.70
N ALA A 124 9.78 -2.77 -19.87
CA ALA A 124 9.01 -3.68 -20.72
C ALA A 124 8.71 -5.01 -20.02
N GLN A 125 9.68 -5.56 -19.30
CA GLN A 125 9.48 -6.80 -18.54
C GLN A 125 8.49 -6.61 -17.40
N LEU A 126 8.57 -5.50 -16.65
CA LEU A 126 7.60 -5.15 -15.62
C LEU A 126 6.19 -5.06 -16.23
N ALA A 127 6.05 -4.33 -17.34
CA ALA A 127 4.79 -4.21 -18.06
C ALA A 127 4.16 -5.56 -18.41
N ALA A 128 4.99 -6.51 -18.86
CA ALA A 128 4.56 -7.86 -19.23
C ALA A 128 4.14 -8.69 -18.00
N ILE A 129 4.85 -8.58 -16.88
CA ILE A 129 4.51 -9.25 -15.61
C ILE A 129 3.15 -8.76 -15.12
N ASP A 130 2.98 -7.44 -14.98
CA ASP A 130 1.75 -6.84 -14.45
C ASP A 130 0.55 -7.10 -15.35
N THR A 131 0.73 -6.96 -16.66
CA THR A 131 -0.34 -7.20 -17.63
C THR A 131 -0.80 -8.65 -17.57
N THR A 132 0.12 -9.61 -17.47
CA THR A 132 -0.23 -11.03 -17.36
C THR A 132 -0.98 -11.32 -16.07
N ALA A 133 -0.53 -10.75 -14.94
CA ALA A 133 -1.19 -10.92 -13.65
C ALA A 133 -2.60 -10.29 -13.65
N LEU A 134 -2.74 -9.03 -14.06
CA LEU A 134 -4.00 -8.27 -14.03
C LEU A 134 -5.05 -8.85 -14.99
N THR A 135 -4.66 -9.13 -16.23
CA THR A 135 -5.60 -9.59 -17.27
C THR A 135 -6.11 -11.01 -17.01
N SER A 136 -5.44 -11.79 -16.15
CA SER A 136 -5.90 -13.10 -15.73
C SER A 136 -7.21 -13.07 -14.95
N ALA A 137 -7.53 -11.94 -14.29
CA ALA A 137 -8.65 -11.81 -13.35
C ALA A 137 -8.68 -12.95 -12.31
N SER A 138 -7.52 -13.44 -11.89
CA SER A 138 -7.36 -14.55 -10.97
C SER A 138 -6.20 -14.31 -10.01
N VAL A 139 -6.51 -14.22 -8.71
CA VAL A 139 -5.51 -14.07 -7.64
C VAL A 139 -4.52 -15.22 -7.67
N ARG A 140 -5.00 -16.45 -7.94
CA ARG A 140 -4.14 -17.64 -8.07
C ARG A 140 -3.12 -17.49 -9.19
N VAL A 141 -3.54 -16.98 -10.35
CA VAL A 141 -2.62 -16.79 -11.49
C VAL A 141 -1.62 -15.67 -11.18
N ALA A 142 -2.04 -14.58 -10.57
CA ALA A 142 -1.13 -13.52 -10.12
C ALA A 142 -0.07 -14.05 -9.12
N GLN A 143 -0.45 -14.95 -8.22
CA GLN A 143 0.48 -15.62 -7.31
C GLN A 143 1.48 -16.53 -8.05
N GLU A 144 1.03 -17.27 -9.07
CA GLU A 144 1.91 -18.08 -9.93
C GLU A 144 2.89 -17.19 -10.71
N VAL A 145 2.43 -16.05 -11.23
CA VAL A 145 3.28 -15.07 -11.93
C VAL A 145 4.40 -14.59 -11.02
N ILE A 146 4.10 -14.04 -9.83
CA ILE A 146 5.17 -13.53 -8.96
C ILE A 146 6.12 -14.63 -8.49
N THR A 147 5.61 -15.84 -8.24
CA THR A 147 6.45 -16.99 -7.86
C THR A 147 7.47 -17.34 -8.95
N ALA A 148 7.11 -17.18 -10.23
CA ALA A 148 7.99 -17.46 -11.35
C ALA A 148 8.92 -16.29 -11.72
N TRP A 149 8.50 -15.06 -11.42
CA TRP A 149 9.15 -13.83 -11.90
C TRP A 149 9.82 -12.99 -10.83
N ALA A 150 9.81 -13.43 -9.56
CA ALA A 150 10.65 -12.88 -8.50
C ALA A 150 11.95 -13.66 -8.32
N ALA A 151 13.06 -12.94 -8.12
CA ALA A 151 14.32 -13.48 -7.67
C ALA A 151 14.23 -13.91 -6.19
N PRO A 152 15.11 -14.80 -5.71
CA PRO A 152 15.20 -15.14 -4.30
C PRO A 152 15.34 -13.88 -3.42
N GLY A 153 14.52 -13.77 -2.38
CA GLY A 153 14.49 -12.61 -1.49
C GLY A 153 13.63 -11.45 -1.99
N GLY A 154 13.00 -11.56 -3.17
CA GLY A 154 12.02 -10.61 -3.68
C GLY A 154 10.61 -10.84 -3.12
N PRO A 155 9.60 -10.12 -3.65
CA PRO A 155 8.21 -10.28 -3.26
C PRO A 155 7.68 -11.70 -3.48
N THR A 156 6.74 -12.09 -2.63
CA THR A 156 6.12 -13.42 -2.60
C THR A 156 4.65 -13.35 -3.02
N ALA A 157 4.00 -14.50 -3.16
CA ALA A 157 2.56 -14.61 -3.39
C ALA A 157 1.72 -13.89 -2.32
N GLU A 158 2.24 -13.73 -1.10
CA GLU A 158 1.57 -13.06 0.01
C GLU A 158 1.94 -11.59 0.15
N SER A 159 3.14 -11.19 -0.29
CA SER A 159 3.66 -9.83 -0.05
C SER A 159 3.56 -8.92 -1.26
N TRP A 160 3.49 -9.46 -2.48
CA TRP A 160 3.51 -8.63 -3.69
C TRP A 160 2.25 -7.76 -3.83
N SER A 161 2.46 -6.46 -4.00
CA SER A 161 1.40 -5.47 -4.13
C SER A 161 0.48 -5.74 -5.31
N GLY A 162 0.97 -6.31 -6.42
CA GLY A 162 0.16 -6.68 -7.59
C GLY A 162 -0.91 -7.73 -7.27
N VAL A 163 -0.60 -8.73 -6.44
CA VAL A 163 -1.59 -9.72 -5.97
C VAL A 163 -2.63 -9.07 -5.07
N GLN A 164 -2.20 -8.20 -4.15
CA GLN A 164 -3.10 -7.50 -3.24
C GLN A 164 -4.03 -6.55 -4.00
N GLY A 165 -3.50 -5.81 -4.98
CA GLY A 165 -4.25 -4.89 -5.82
C GLY A 165 -5.31 -5.61 -6.66
N LEU A 166 -4.97 -6.75 -7.27
CA LEU A 166 -5.94 -7.56 -8.01
C LEU A 166 -7.04 -8.11 -7.08
N ALA A 167 -6.66 -8.61 -5.89
CA ALA A 167 -7.63 -9.10 -4.92
C ALA A 167 -8.61 -7.98 -4.49
N ALA A 168 -8.09 -6.79 -4.19
CA ALA A 168 -8.89 -5.62 -3.83
C ALA A 168 -9.83 -5.18 -4.97
N LEU A 169 -9.34 -5.20 -6.22
CA LEU A 169 -10.17 -4.91 -7.40
C LEU A 169 -11.34 -5.89 -7.53
N LEU A 170 -11.07 -7.20 -7.44
CA LEU A 170 -12.10 -8.23 -7.53
C LEU A 170 -13.09 -8.16 -6.37
N GLU A 171 -12.61 -7.93 -5.14
CA GLU A 171 -13.45 -7.77 -3.96
C GLU A 171 -14.39 -6.56 -4.09
N SER A 172 -13.87 -5.42 -4.57
CA SER A 172 -14.68 -4.21 -4.81
C SER A 172 -15.81 -4.42 -5.83
N ALA A 173 -15.60 -5.34 -6.77
CA ALA A 173 -16.58 -5.75 -7.76
C ALA A 173 -17.51 -6.89 -7.28
N GLY A 174 -17.34 -7.38 -6.04
CA GLY A 174 -18.10 -8.51 -5.49
C GLY A 174 -17.80 -9.85 -6.18
N MET A 175 -16.60 -9.98 -6.77
CA MET A 175 -16.16 -11.16 -7.50
C MET A 175 -15.44 -12.17 -6.58
N SER A 176 -15.41 -13.43 -6.99
CA SER A 176 -14.52 -14.43 -6.39
C SER A 176 -13.06 -14.16 -6.74
N SER A 177 -12.13 -14.79 -6.00
CA SER A 177 -10.68 -14.71 -6.25
C SER A 177 -10.24 -15.31 -7.59
N ASP A 178 -11.11 -16.06 -8.26
CA ASP A 178 -11.00 -16.47 -9.66
C ASP A 178 -12.26 -15.98 -10.38
N ALA A 179 -12.12 -14.99 -11.26
CA ALA A 179 -13.22 -14.31 -11.92
C ALA A 179 -13.10 -14.27 -13.45
N GLN A 180 -12.16 -15.03 -14.02
CA GLN A 180 -11.80 -15.01 -15.45
C GLN A 180 -12.98 -15.22 -16.43
N ASN A 181 -14.08 -15.83 -15.98
CA ASN A 181 -15.28 -16.07 -16.79
C ASN A 181 -16.44 -15.09 -16.51
N THR A 182 -16.28 -14.19 -15.54
CA THR A 182 -17.32 -13.26 -15.07
C THR A 182 -16.96 -11.81 -15.36
N ILE A 183 -15.66 -11.51 -15.41
CA ILE A 183 -15.11 -10.20 -15.70
C ILE A 183 -13.98 -10.32 -16.72
N THR A 184 -13.89 -9.36 -17.62
CA THR A 184 -12.73 -9.16 -18.49
C THR A 184 -11.98 -7.95 -17.99
N ILE A 185 -10.70 -8.13 -17.68
CA ILE A 185 -9.79 -7.06 -17.27
C ILE A 185 -8.81 -6.84 -18.41
N GLY A 186 -8.79 -5.64 -18.99
CA GLY A 186 -7.72 -5.14 -19.83
C GLY A 186 -6.76 -4.31 -19.01
N ALA A 187 -5.46 -4.48 -19.19
CA ALA A 187 -4.43 -3.64 -18.60
C ALA A 187 -3.57 -3.11 -19.74
N GLU A 188 -3.69 -1.83 -20.04
CA GLU A 188 -2.95 -1.19 -21.12
C GLU A 188 -1.86 -0.30 -20.54
N PRO A 189 -0.58 -0.67 -20.66
CA PRO A 189 0.51 0.20 -20.25
C PRO A 189 0.50 1.44 -21.14
N LYS A 190 0.36 2.63 -20.53
CA LYS A 190 0.23 3.89 -21.28
C LYS A 190 1.42 4.79 -21.10
N MET A 191 1.86 4.95 -19.86
CA MET A 191 2.97 5.83 -19.53
C MET A 191 3.93 5.19 -18.54
N GLY A 192 5.14 5.71 -18.44
CA GLY A 192 6.13 5.24 -17.47
C GLY A 192 7.28 6.21 -17.32
N PHE A 193 8.18 5.88 -16.40
CA PHE A 193 9.47 6.54 -16.24
C PHE A 193 10.47 5.60 -15.54
N ILE A 194 11.75 5.92 -15.65
CA ILE A 194 12.81 5.22 -14.91
C ILE A 194 13.14 6.05 -13.67
N LYS A 195 12.75 5.57 -12.49
CA LYS A 195 13.06 6.22 -11.19
C LYS A 195 14.57 6.31 -10.97
N GLY A 196 15.29 5.28 -11.41
CA GLY A 196 16.74 5.28 -11.52
C GLY A 196 17.32 3.90 -11.81
N THR A 197 18.64 3.84 -11.85
CA THR A 197 19.43 2.63 -12.09
C THR A 197 20.59 2.54 -11.13
N VAL A 198 20.97 1.33 -10.73
CA VAL A 198 22.22 1.06 -10.01
C VAL A 198 23.02 0.07 -10.84
N ARG A 199 24.13 0.54 -11.45
CA ARG A 199 24.85 -0.20 -12.50
C ARG A 199 23.89 -0.58 -13.65
N ASP A 200 24.26 -1.59 -14.44
CA ASP A 200 23.53 -2.07 -15.61
C ASP A 200 22.66 -3.31 -15.32
N ASP A 201 22.63 -3.79 -14.07
CA ASP A 201 21.86 -4.97 -13.63
C ASP A 201 20.67 -4.63 -12.73
N PHE A 202 20.48 -3.38 -12.30
CA PHE A 202 19.39 -2.99 -11.42
C PHE A 202 18.72 -1.70 -11.89
N VAL A 203 17.40 -1.75 -12.07
CA VAL A 203 16.57 -0.65 -12.55
C VAL A 203 15.33 -0.58 -11.67
N ILE A 204 14.88 0.63 -11.34
CA ILE A 204 13.52 0.82 -10.82
C ILE A 204 12.70 1.52 -11.90
N PRO A 205 12.09 0.75 -12.82
CA PRO A 205 11.07 1.30 -13.69
C PRO A 205 9.76 1.49 -12.93
N CYS A 206 9.01 2.51 -13.31
CA CYS A 206 7.66 2.75 -12.86
C CYS A 206 6.75 2.86 -14.08
N ILE A 207 5.65 2.13 -14.07
CA ILE A 207 4.70 2.03 -15.17
C ILE A 207 3.32 2.43 -14.69
N ASP A 208 2.53 3.07 -15.55
CA ASP A 208 1.15 3.45 -15.29
C ASP A 208 0.24 2.89 -16.39
N PHE A 209 -0.81 2.20 -15.94
CA PHE A 209 -1.76 1.50 -16.78
C PHE A 209 -3.07 2.27 -16.86
N ILE A 210 -3.79 2.11 -17.96
CA ILE A 210 -5.26 2.20 -17.92
C ILE A 210 -5.77 0.77 -17.75
N ILE A 211 -6.36 0.49 -16.58
CA ILE A 211 -7.06 -0.75 -16.31
C ILE A 211 -8.52 -0.57 -16.70
N THR A 212 -9.01 -1.42 -17.59
CA THR A 212 -10.41 -1.47 -18.03
C THR A 212 -11.06 -2.75 -17.54
N ALA A 213 -12.04 -2.64 -16.66
CA ALA A 213 -12.81 -3.77 -16.14
C ALA A 213 -14.22 -3.79 -16.77
N THR A 214 -14.58 -4.90 -17.40
CA THR A 214 -15.87 -5.08 -18.08
C THR A 214 -16.56 -6.35 -17.58
N THR A 215 -17.79 -6.20 -17.08
CA THR A 215 -18.66 -7.34 -16.73
C THR A 215 -19.67 -7.60 -17.85
N ALA A 216 -20.25 -8.81 -17.88
CA ALA A 216 -21.16 -9.23 -18.97
C ALA A 216 -22.36 -8.30 -19.22
N SER A 217 -22.79 -7.52 -18.24
CA SER A 217 -23.93 -6.60 -18.32
C SER A 217 -23.57 -5.14 -18.03
N GLY A 218 -22.29 -4.83 -17.81
CA GLY A 218 -21.82 -3.52 -17.37
C GLY A 218 -21.24 -2.68 -18.50
N GLN A 219 -21.19 -1.36 -18.27
CA GLN A 219 -20.31 -0.50 -19.05
C GLN A 219 -18.87 -0.70 -18.55
N PRO A 220 -17.86 -0.66 -19.45
CA PRO A 220 -16.46 -0.69 -19.05
C PRO A 220 -16.17 0.38 -18.00
N GLN A 221 -15.54 0.00 -16.90
CA GLN A 221 -15.02 0.90 -15.89
C GLN A 221 -13.52 1.04 -16.08
N GLN A 222 -13.00 2.25 -15.92
CA GLN A 222 -11.58 2.53 -16.11
C GLN A 222 -10.98 3.20 -14.89
N VAL A 223 -9.74 2.84 -14.58
CA VAL A 223 -8.94 3.46 -13.54
C VAL A 223 -7.47 3.39 -13.94
N ALA A 224 -6.70 4.39 -13.53
CA ALA A 224 -5.25 4.35 -13.64
C ALA A 224 -4.65 3.59 -12.45
N ALA A 225 -3.57 2.85 -12.69
CA ALA A 225 -2.84 2.17 -11.63
C ALA A 225 -1.37 2.13 -12.02
N ALA A 226 -0.53 2.62 -11.12
CA ALA A 226 0.90 2.62 -11.30
C ALA A 226 1.58 1.59 -10.42
N ASP A 227 2.67 1.01 -10.94
CA ASP A 227 3.54 0.11 -10.20
C ASP A 227 5.02 0.47 -10.44
N CYS A 228 5.83 0.32 -9.40
CA CYS A 228 7.28 0.39 -9.49
C CYS A 228 7.85 -0.89 -8.89
N GLN A 229 8.78 -1.54 -9.59
CA GLN A 229 9.43 -2.74 -9.06
C GLN A 229 10.95 -2.64 -9.12
N ARG A 230 11.62 -3.40 -8.26
CA ARG A 230 13.07 -3.56 -8.31
C ARG A 230 13.39 -4.53 -9.43
N MET A 231 13.66 -4.08 -10.64
CA MET A 231 13.98 -5.00 -11.75
C MET A 231 15.47 -5.31 -11.77
N VAL A 232 15.81 -6.60 -11.70
CA VAL A 232 17.19 -7.09 -11.74
C VAL A 232 17.47 -7.99 -12.92
N TRP A 233 18.65 -7.86 -13.51
CA TRP A 233 19.09 -8.72 -14.60
C TRP A 233 19.73 -9.98 -14.03
N GLN A 234 19.05 -11.11 -14.19
CA GLN A 234 19.50 -12.41 -13.70
C GLN A 234 19.28 -13.49 -14.76
N ASP A 235 20.28 -14.35 -14.93
CA ASP A 235 20.19 -15.53 -15.81
C ASP A 235 19.71 -15.23 -17.25
N GLY A 236 20.08 -14.03 -17.75
CA GLY A 236 19.75 -13.60 -19.10
C GLY A 236 18.38 -12.95 -19.27
N ARG A 237 17.64 -12.66 -18.19
CA ARG A 237 16.34 -11.98 -18.23
C ARG A 237 16.19 -10.95 -17.09
N TRP A 238 15.22 -10.06 -17.23
CA TRP A 238 14.78 -9.19 -16.13
C TRP A 238 13.79 -9.95 -15.23
N VAL A 239 13.91 -9.81 -13.91
CA VAL A 239 12.99 -10.35 -12.89
C VAL A 239 12.81 -9.33 -11.76
N ILE A 240 11.79 -9.47 -10.93
CA ILE A 240 11.61 -8.64 -9.73
C ILE A 240 12.63 -9.10 -8.67
N GLY A 241 13.53 -8.22 -8.27
CA GLY A 241 14.67 -8.47 -7.42
C GLY A 241 14.36 -8.50 -5.93
N GLU A 242 15.41 -8.77 -5.15
CA GLU A 242 15.35 -8.88 -3.69
C GLU A 242 15.01 -7.56 -3.00
N GLY A 243 14.37 -7.65 -1.82
CA GLY A 243 14.08 -6.53 -0.94
C GLY A 243 12.61 -6.10 -0.94
N GLU A 244 12.31 -5.07 -0.15
CA GLU A 244 10.99 -4.45 -0.12
C GLU A 244 10.68 -3.78 -1.46
N GLU A 245 9.40 -3.74 -1.83
CA GLU A 245 8.96 -3.04 -3.03
C GLU A 245 9.32 -1.54 -2.94
N PRO A 246 9.65 -0.89 -4.06
CA PRO A 246 9.96 0.55 -4.09
C PRO A 246 8.83 1.41 -3.53
N ALA A 247 9.18 2.60 -3.05
CA ALA A 247 8.17 3.61 -2.73
C ALA A 247 7.24 3.83 -3.95
N PRO A 248 5.91 3.76 -3.73
CA PRO A 248 4.94 3.62 -4.80
C PRO A 248 4.93 4.84 -5.72
N ALA A 249 4.70 4.61 -7.01
CA ALA A 249 4.43 5.70 -7.93
C ALA A 249 2.99 6.20 -7.79
N PRO A 250 2.75 7.51 -8.00
CA PRO A 250 1.40 8.05 -8.02
C PRO A 250 0.64 7.46 -9.21
N SER A 251 -0.51 6.83 -8.93
CA SER A 251 -1.47 6.42 -9.97
C SER A 251 -2.22 7.65 -10.46
N LEU A 252 -1.99 8.06 -11.70
CA LEU A 252 -2.49 9.32 -12.26
C LEU A 252 -3.09 9.04 -13.62
N TRP A 253 -4.25 9.62 -13.93
CA TRP A 253 -4.89 9.38 -15.22
C TRP A 253 -3.93 9.72 -16.38
N PRO A 254 -3.59 8.74 -17.25
CA PRO A 254 -2.62 8.97 -18.31
C PRO A 254 -3.03 10.10 -19.26
N GLY A 255 -2.11 11.04 -19.52
CA GLY A 255 -2.36 12.24 -20.33
C GLY A 255 -2.93 13.43 -19.55
N SER A 256 -3.12 13.32 -18.24
CA SER A 256 -3.45 14.45 -17.37
C SER A 256 -2.23 15.33 -17.10
N GLN A 257 -2.44 16.60 -16.74
CA GLN A 257 -1.32 17.49 -16.37
C GLN A 257 -0.55 16.96 -15.18
N ALA A 258 -1.24 16.39 -14.18
CA ALA A 258 -0.61 15.79 -13.02
C ALA A 258 0.34 14.64 -13.40
N SER A 259 -0.06 13.80 -14.37
CA SER A 259 0.82 12.72 -14.85
C SER A 259 2.10 13.26 -15.50
N PHE A 260 2.01 14.36 -16.27
CA PHE A 260 3.18 15.00 -16.86
C PHE A 260 4.08 15.67 -15.80
N ASP A 261 3.48 16.34 -14.82
CA ASP A 261 4.20 16.98 -13.71
C ASP A 261 4.93 15.95 -12.82
N ALA A 262 4.39 14.74 -12.72
CA ALA A 262 5.02 13.60 -12.05
C ALA A 262 6.17 12.96 -12.86
N GLY A 263 6.39 13.42 -14.11
CA GLY A 263 7.47 12.95 -14.97
C GLY A 263 7.15 11.74 -15.83
N TYR A 264 5.89 11.32 -15.91
CA TYR A 264 5.48 10.25 -16.80
C TYR A 264 5.63 10.63 -18.26
N GLN A 265 6.13 9.68 -19.05
CA GLN A 265 6.31 9.76 -20.49
C GLN A 265 5.46 8.71 -21.20
N TRP A 266 5.03 8.99 -22.43
CA TRP A 266 4.25 8.03 -23.22
C TRP A 266 5.07 6.79 -23.55
N LEU A 267 4.46 5.62 -23.46
CA LEU A 267 5.10 4.38 -23.89
C LEU A 267 4.77 4.12 -25.37
N GLU A 268 5.81 3.94 -26.17
CA GLU A 268 5.67 3.63 -27.58
C GLU A 268 6.43 2.35 -27.93
N VAL A 269 5.78 1.45 -28.68
CA VAL A 269 6.47 0.32 -29.30
C VAL A 269 7.02 0.82 -30.64
N PRO A 270 8.34 0.67 -30.92
CA PRO A 270 8.92 1.08 -32.20
C PRO A 270 8.13 0.50 -33.37
N GLN A 271 7.64 1.36 -34.25
CA GLN A 271 6.98 0.93 -35.48
C GLN A 271 8.05 0.48 -36.46
N SER A 272 8.10 -0.82 -36.75
CA SER A 272 9.01 -1.44 -37.73
C SER A 272 8.66 -1.08 -39.17
#